data_AF-A0A356NYA2-F1
#
_entry.id   AF-A0A356NYA2-F1
#
_cell.length_a   1.000
_cell.length_b   1.000
_cell.length_c   1.000
_cell.angle_alpha   90.00
_cell.angle_beta   90.00
_cell.angle_gamma   90.00
#
_symmetry.space_group_name_H-M   'P 1'
#
loop_
_entity.id
_entity.type
_entity.pdbx_description
1 polymer ?
#
loop_
_entity_poly.entity_id
_entity_poly.type
_entity_poly.pdbx_seq_one_letter_code
_entity_poly.pdbx_strand_id
1 'polypeptide(L)'
;MDGHFVPNLTFGPPVIKALRHVTDRTFDAHLMVSNPDALLDSYAKAGAEIITVHAEACPHLDRTLSRIRELGCRAGVSLNPHSPADVLAHVLDRLDLILVMTVNPGFGGQSFIGAMAEKIATIRQMTAGRDIVIEVDGGITAETAPLVAAAGARALVAGSAVFKGDGEAAYRANIDAIRTAAAAAR
;
A
#
# COMPACT_ATOMS: atom_id res chain seq x y z
N MET A 1 -10.22 -2.01 -6.63
CA MET A 1 -11.23 -2.93 -6.07
C MET A 1 -12.14 -3.39 -7.19
N ASP A 2 -12.49 -4.68 -7.26
CA ASP A 2 -13.28 -5.29 -8.36
C ASP A 2 -14.63 -5.88 -7.94
N GLY A 3 -15.07 -5.68 -6.70
CA GLY A 3 -16.29 -6.26 -6.15
C GLY A 3 -16.23 -7.76 -5.87
N HIS A 4 -15.10 -8.43 -6.11
CA HIS A 4 -14.93 -9.87 -5.88
C HIS A 4 -13.93 -10.15 -4.77
N PHE A 5 -12.72 -9.59 -4.84
CA PHE A 5 -11.72 -9.77 -3.79
C PHE A 5 -12.10 -9.00 -2.52
N VAL A 6 -12.77 -7.86 -2.69
CA VAL A 6 -13.38 -7.06 -1.63
C VAL A 6 -14.81 -6.70 -2.04
N PRO A 7 -15.74 -6.49 -1.09
CA PRO A 7 -17.15 -6.22 -1.37
C PRO A 7 -17.39 -4.76 -1.78
N ASN A 8 -16.52 -4.20 -2.61
CA ASN A 8 -16.61 -2.82 -3.10
C ASN A 8 -15.98 -2.68 -4.50
N LEU A 9 -16.46 -1.72 -5.28
CA LEU A 9 -15.95 -1.38 -6.61
C LEU A 9 -15.50 0.07 -6.62
N THR A 10 -14.28 0.32 -7.08
CA THR A 10 -13.67 1.66 -7.13
C THR A 10 -13.52 2.11 -8.58
N PHE A 11 -12.31 2.45 -8.99
CA PHE A 11 -11.94 2.79 -10.35
C PHE A 11 -10.86 1.85 -10.88
N GLY A 12 -10.72 1.83 -12.20
CA GLY A 12 -9.69 1.08 -12.92
C GLY A 12 -8.64 1.98 -13.60
N PRO A 13 -7.82 1.40 -14.49
CA PRO A 13 -6.75 2.09 -15.21
C PRO A 13 -7.14 3.39 -15.95
N PRO A 14 -8.36 3.56 -16.50
CA PRO A 14 -8.73 4.80 -17.17
C PRO A 14 -8.61 6.06 -16.30
N VAL A 15 -8.86 5.96 -14.99
CA VAL A 15 -8.71 7.09 -14.07
C VAL A 15 -7.25 7.46 -13.86
N ILE A 16 -6.36 6.47 -13.72
CA ILE A 16 -4.92 6.68 -13.64
C ILE A 16 -4.42 7.40 -14.91
N LYS A 17 -4.80 6.89 -16.08
CA LYS A 17 -4.42 7.51 -17.36
C LYS A 17 -4.90 8.95 -17.48
N ALA A 18 -6.12 9.24 -17.04
CA ALA A 18 -6.67 10.59 -17.06
C ALA A 18 -5.96 11.53 -16.10
N LEU A 19 -5.45 11.06 -14.96
CA LEU A 19 -4.74 11.89 -13.98
C LEU A 19 -3.24 11.99 -14.22
N ARG A 20 -2.67 11.11 -15.06
CA ARG A 20 -1.22 10.98 -15.21
C ARG A 20 -0.53 12.28 -15.62
N HIS A 21 -1.18 13.12 -16.42
CA HIS A 21 -0.66 14.40 -16.91
C HIS A 21 -0.82 15.56 -15.92
N VAL A 22 -1.51 15.37 -14.80
CA VAL A 22 -1.80 16.41 -13.81
C VAL A 22 -0.65 16.57 -12.81
N THR A 23 0.19 15.54 -12.65
CA THR A 23 1.28 15.56 -11.66
C THR A 23 2.38 14.57 -11.99
N ASP A 24 3.63 14.90 -11.60
CA ASP A 24 4.79 14.00 -11.67
C ASP A 24 4.97 13.17 -10.39
N ARG A 25 4.02 13.24 -9.45
CA ARG A 25 4.06 12.41 -8.23
C ARG A 25 3.92 10.95 -8.59
N THR A 26 4.59 10.08 -7.84
CA THR A 26 4.51 8.63 -8.03
C THR A 26 3.06 8.14 -7.92
N PHE A 27 2.63 7.34 -8.90
CA PHE A 27 1.35 6.63 -8.82
C PHE A 27 1.56 5.21 -8.29
N ASP A 28 1.03 4.95 -7.10
CA ASP A 28 1.00 3.64 -6.47
C ASP A 28 -0.38 2.99 -6.63
N ALA A 29 -0.44 1.86 -7.33
CA ALA A 29 -1.66 1.13 -7.57
C ALA A 29 -1.73 -0.12 -6.68
N HIS A 30 -2.57 -0.06 -5.65
CA HIS A 30 -2.92 -1.21 -4.81
C HIS A 30 -4.12 -1.99 -5.39
N LEU A 31 -3.85 -3.16 -5.93
CA LEU A 31 -4.81 -4.02 -6.62
C LEU A 31 -5.50 -4.98 -5.64
N MET A 32 -6.59 -4.49 -5.03
CA MET A 32 -7.58 -5.32 -4.33
C MET A 32 -8.53 -6.00 -5.33
N VAL A 33 -8.02 -6.99 -6.07
CA VAL A 33 -8.75 -7.68 -7.16
C VAL A 33 -8.47 -9.18 -7.15
N SER A 34 -9.40 -10.00 -7.64
CA SER A 34 -9.29 -11.47 -7.58
C SER A 34 -8.36 -12.07 -8.63
N ASN A 35 -8.11 -11.36 -9.73
CA ASN A 35 -7.19 -11.78 -10.80
C ASN A 35 -6.27 -10.63 -11.21
N PRO A 36 -5.24 -10.30 -10.41
CA PRO A 36 -4.36 -9.18 -10.68
C PRO A 36 -3.52 -9.38 -11.95
N ASP A 37 -3.10 -10.61 -12.25
CA ASP A 37 -2.29 -10.96 -13.43
C ASP A 37 -2.91 -10.44 -14.74
N ALA A 38 -4.24 -10.52 -14.86
CA ALA A 38 -4.96 -10.05 -16.05
C ALA A 38 -4.97 -8.51 -16.22
N LEU A 39 -4.66 -7.76 -15.15
CA LEU A 39 -4.76 -6.30 -15.13
C LEU A 39 -3.41 -5.59 -15.17
N LEU A 40 -2.29 -6.27 -14.84
CA LEU A 40 -0.97 -5.65 -14.69
C LEU A 40 -0.57 -4.77 -15.88
N ASP A 41 -0.66 -5.31 -17.10
CA ASP A 41 -0.33 -4.60 -18.34
C ASP A 41 -1.13 -3.30 -18.51
N SER A 42 -2.41 -3.31 -18.14
CA SER A 42 -3.28 -2.16 -18.29
C SER A 42 -2.98 -1.06 -17.26
N TYR A 43 -2.62 -1.43 -16.03
CA TYR A 43 -2.20 -0.49 -14.99
C TYR A 43 -0.85 0.13 -15.31
N ALA A 44 0.13 -0.68 -15.75
CA ALA A 44 1.43 -0.18 -16.19
C ALA A 44 1.29 0.80 -17.37
N LYS A 45 0.53 0.44 -18.41
CA LYS A 45 0.27 1.31 -19.57
C LYS A 45 -0.49 2.59 -19.23
N ALA A 46 -1.27 2.59 -18.14
CA ALA A 46 -1.96 3.78 -17.66
C ALA A 46 -1.04 4.75 -16.90
N GLY A 47 0.19 4.33 -16.57
CA GLY A 47 1.19 5.16 -15.89
C GLY A 47 1.33 4.91 -14.39
N ALA A 48 0.93 3.72 -13.92
CA ALA A 48 1.29 3.27 -12.57
C ALA A 48 2.80 2.99 -12.49
N GLU A 49 3.44 3.45 -11.43
CA GLU A 49 4.88 3.29 -11.20
C GLU A 49 5.18 2.23 -10.13
N ILE A 50 4.23 2.01 -9.22
CA ILE A 50 4.22 0.89 -8.28
C ILE A 50 2.92 0.12 -8.52
N ILE A 51 3.01 -1.21 -8.58
CA ILE A 51 1.85 -2.08 -8.59
C ILE A 51 1.98 -3.05 -7.43
N THR A 52 1.02 -2.99 -6.52
CA THR A 52 0.98 -3.78 -5.29
C THR A 52 -0.19 -4.76 -5.36
N VAL A 53 0.10 -6.07 -5.30
CA VAL A 53 -0.91 -7.13 -5.38
C VAL A 53 -1.07 -7.84 -4.04
N HIS A 54 -2.25 -8.39 -3.76
CA HIS A 54 -2.46 -9.22 -2.58
C HIS A 54 -1.82 -10.60 -2.74
N ALA A 55 -1.06 -11.05 -1.74
CA ALA A 55 -0.52 -12.41 -1.71
C ALA A 55 -1.64 -13.46 -1.83
N GLU A 56 -2.80 -13.18 -1.24
CA GLU A 56 -3.98 -14.03 -1.20
C GLU A 56 -4.68 -14.16 -2.56
N ALA A 57 -4.47 -13.19 -3.46
CA ALA A 57 -5.05 -13.18 -4.79
C ALA A 57 -4.13 -13.83 -5.85
N CYS A 58 -2.91 -14.24 -5.47
CA CYS A 58 -1.89 -14.69 -6.41
C CYS A 58 -1.49 -16.16 -6.15
N PRO A 59 -2.04 -17.14 -6.89
CA PRO A 59 -1.59 -18.53 -6.81
C PRO A 59 -0.10 -18.71 -7.13
N HIS A 60 0.47 -17.82 -7.94
CA HIS A 60 1.87 -17.84 -8.37
C HIS A 60 2.55 -16.49 -8.12
N LEU A 61 2.63 -16.08 -6.85
CA LEU A 61 3.11 -14.76 -6.43
C LEU A 61 4.48 -14.36 -7.03
N ASP A 62 5.48 -15.24 -7.04
CA ASP A 62 6.80 -14.94 -7.64
C ASP A 62 6.71 -14.54 -9.13
N ARG A 63 5.86 -15.24 -9.91
CA ARG A 63 5.62 -14.93 -11.33
C ARG A 63 4.93 -13.58 -11.49
N THR A 64 3.92 -13.31 -10.66
CA THR A 64 3.19 -12.02 -10.67
C THR A 64 4.14 -10.87 -10.38
N LEU A 65 4.96 -10.98 -9.32
CA LEU A 65 5.94 -9.94 -8.96
C LEU A 65 7.00 -9.73 -10.05
N SER A 66 7.49 -10.82 -10.64
CA SER A 66 8.44 -10.74 -11.76
C SER A 66 7.82 -10.02 -12.96
N ARG A 67 6.56 -10.31 -13.29
CA ARG A 67 5.84 -9.65 -14.38
C ARG A 67 5.67 -8.15 -14.14
N ILE A 68 5.41 -7.71 -12.92
CA ILE A 68 5.32 -6.28 -12.58
C ILE A 68 6.64 -5.57 -12.89
N ARG A 69 7.78 -6.19 -12.57
CA ARG A 69 9.11 -5.62 -12.86
C ARG A 69 9.44 -5.61 -14.34
N GLU A 70 9.07 -6.66 -15.07
CA GLU A 70 9.20 -6.71 -16.55
C GLU A 70 8.42 -5.59 -17.25
N LEU A 71 7.32 -5.14 -16.66
CA LEU A 71 6.53 -4.01 -17.13
C LEU A 71 7.17 -2.65 -16.80
N GLY A 72 8.30 -2.63 -16.10
CA GLY A 72 9.02 -1.41 -15.69
C GLY A 72 8.48 -0.76 -14.42
N CYS A 73 7.55 -1.42 -13.71
CA CYS A 73 7.01 -0.93 -12.45
C CYS A 73 7.81 -1.50 -11.26
N ARG A 74 7.76 -0.82 -10.12
CA ARG A 74 8.16 -1.39 -8.83
C ARG A 74 7.12 -2.41 -8.37
N ALA A 75 7.58 -3.56 -7.90
CA ALA A 75 6.71 -4.66 -7.47
C ALA A 75 6.43 -4.61 -5.98
N GLY A 76 5.14 -4.49 -5.65
CA GLY A 76 4.64 -4.51 -4.29
C GLY A 76 3.82 -5.77 -3.98
N VAL A 77 3.85 -6.18 -2.72
CA VAL A 77 2.91 -7.18 -2.18
C VAL A 77 2.18 -6.63 -0.96
N SER A 78 0.87 -6.85 -0.91
CA SER A 78 0.03 -6.52 0.23
C SER A 78 -0.33 -7.77 1.03
N LEU A 79 -0.37 -7.61 2.36
CA LEU A 79 -0.85 -8.64 3.29
C LEU A 79 -2.08 -8.15 4.05
N ASN A 80 -3.16 -8.94 4.02
CA ASN A 80 -4.32 -8.72 4.88
C ASN A 80 -3.96 -8.86 6.36
N PRO A 81 -4.82 -8.37 7.29
CA PRO A 81 -4.57 -8.50 8.72
C PRO A 81 -4.35 -9.95 9.18
N HIS A 82 -5.04 -10.92 8.59
CA HIS A 82 -4.90 -12.33 8.96
C HIS A 82 -3.69 -13.03 8.31
N SER A 83 -3.14 -12.48 7.23
CA SER A 83 -2.08 -13.15 6.46
C SER A 83 -0.74 -13.06 7.18
N PRO A 84 -0.04 -14.18 7.40
CA PRO A 84 1.23 -14.18 8.12
C PRO A 84 2.34 -13.54 7.27
N ALA A 85 3.31 -12.89 7.92
CA ALA A 85 4.44 -12.27 7.21
C ALA A 85 5.31 -13.31 6.47
N ASP A 86 5.36 -14.55 6.99
CA ASP A 86 6.20 -15.64 6.48
C ASP A 86 5.89 -16.04 5.04
N VAL A 87 4.69 -15.70 4.51
CA VAL A 87 4.39 -15.92 3.07
C VAL A 87 5.35 -15.17 2.14
N LEU A 88 6.07 -14.17 2.66
CA LEU A 88 7.03 -13.36 1.91
C LEU A 88 8.44 -13.96 1.86
N ALA A 89 8.75 -14.95 2.70
CA ALA A 89 10.13 -15.41 2.94
C ALA A 89 10.89 -15.82 1.66
N HIS A 90 10.17 -16.33 0.65
CA HIS A 90 10.75 -16.83 -0.60
C HIS A 90 10.63 -15.87 -1.79
N VAL A 91 10.08 -14.66 -1.58
CA VAL A 91 9.89 -13.66 -2.65
C VAL A 91 10.51 -12.30 -2.33
N LEU A 92 11.25 -12.17 -1.23
CA LEU A 92 11.88 -10.89 -0.82
C LEU A 92 12.75 -10.26 -1.92
N ASP A 93 13.47 -11.06 -2.72
CA ASP A 93 14.33 -10.55 -3.81
C ASP A 93 13.54 -9.96 -4.99
N ARG A 94 12.22 -10.20 -5.03
CA ARG A 94 11.33 -9.66 -6.05
C ARG A 94 10.65 -8.36 -5.63
N LEU A 95 10.72 -8.00 -4.36
CA LEU A 95 9.93 -6.91 -3.81
C LEU A 95 10.70 -5.59 -3.76
N ASP A 96 10.01 -4.51 -4.12
CA ASP A 96 10.42 -3.13 -3.88
C ASP A 96 9.57 -2.52 -2.74
N LEU A 97 8.35 -3.03 -2.53
CA LEU A 97 7.41 -2.57 -1.52
C LEU A 97 6.65 -3.73 -0.85
N ILE A 98 6.42 -3.61 0.46
CA ILE A 98 5.52 -4.50 1.22
C ILE A 98 4.48 -3.61 1.90
N LEU A 99 3.21 -3.80 1.54
CA LEU A 99 2.06 -3.11 2.11
C LEU A 99 1.42 -3.96 3.21
N VAL A 100 1.39 -3.45 4.44
CA VAL A 100 0.65 -4.06 5.54
C VAL A 100 -0.72 -3.40 5.64
N MET A 101 -1.79 -4.18 5.42
CA MET A 101 -3.14 -3.70 5.68
C MET A 101 -3.36 -3.61 7.19
N THR A 102 -3.65 -2.39 7.66
CA THR A 102 -3.89 -2.08 9.07
C THR A 102 -5.38 -1.97 9.40
N VAL A 103 -6.23 -2.32 8.42
CA VAL A 103 -7.68 -2.54 8.49
C VAL A 103 -8.05 -3.70 7.55
N ASN A 104 -9.29 -4.20 7.61
CA ASN A 104 -9.74 -5.13 6.56
C ASN A 104 -9.98 -4.36 5.26
N PRO A 105 -9.42 -4.80 4.11
CA PRO A 105 -9.56 -4.05 2.87
C PRO A 105 -11.01 -3.94 2.39
N GLY A 106 -11.32 -2.85 1.68
CA GLY A 106 -12.61 -2.63 1.03
C GLY A 106 -13.23 -1.26 1.27
N PHE A 107 -12.99 -0.66 2.44
CA PHE A 107 -13.58 0.64 2.80
C PHE A 107 -12.61 1.53 3.58
N GLY A 108 -12.69 2.84 3.36
CA GLY A 108 -11.99 3.84 4.18
C GLY A 108 -12.68 4.11 5.52
N GLY A 109 -12.02 4.87 6.39
CA GLY A 109 -12.61 5.33 7.67
C GLY A 109 -12.65 4.28 8.79
N GLN A 110 -12.07 3.10 8.57
CA GLN A 110 -11.97 2.05 9.58
C GLN A 110 -10.89 2.37 10.62
N SER A 111 -11.06 1.82 11.82
CA SER A 111 -10.10 1.95 12.92
C SER A 111 -8.88 1.05 12.73
N PHE A 112 -7.70 1.59 13.03
CA PHE A 112 -6.42 0.88 13.01
C PHE A 112 -6.45 -0.38 13.89
N ILE A 113 -5.98 -1.50 13.33
CA ILE A 113 -5.80 -2.77 14.04
C ILE A 113 -4.44 -2.76 14.73
N GLY A 114 -4.43 -2.52 16.05
CA GLY A 114 -3.22 -2.39 16.87
C GLY A 114 -2.17 -3.48 16.67
N ALA A 115 -2.60 -4.74 16.57
CA ALA A 115 -1.74 -5.91 16.38
C ALA A 115 -0.89 -5.85 15.09
N MET A 116 -1.24 -5.00 14.11
CA MET A 116 -0.46 -4.88 12.88
C MET A 116 0.89 -4.20 13.09
N ALA A 117 1.08 -3.47 14.19
CA ALA A 117 2.41 -2.96 14.58
C ALA A 117 3.44 -4.10 14.74
N GLU A 118 3.03 -5.24 15.30
CA GLU A 118 3.89 -6.41 15.45
C GLU A 118 4.25 -7.01 14.08
N LYS A 119 3.27 -7.12 13.16
CA LYS A 119 3.52 -7.58 11.80
C LYS A 119 4.50 -6.68 11.05
N ILE A 120 4.37 -5.36 11.20
CA ILE A 120 5.29 -4.37 10.63
C ILE A 120 6.70 -4.59 11.16
N ALA A 121 6.85 -4.79 12.48
CA ALA A 121 8.14 -5.05 13.10
C ALA A 121 8.78 -6.37 12.61
N THR A 122 7.99 -7.44 12.47
CA THR A 122 8.45 -8.71 11.88
C THR A 122 8.93 -8.51 10.44
N ILE A 123 8.16 -7.81 9.62
CA ILE A 123 8.55 -7.52 8.23
C ILE A 123 9.82 -6.68 8.18
N ARG A 124 9.97 -5.68 9.06
CA ARG A 124 11.20 -4.88 9.19
C ARG A 124 12.43 -5.75 9.47
N GLN A 125 12.29 -6.79 10.29
CA GLN A 125 13.38 -7.74 10.55
C GLN A 125 13.67 -8.61 9.32
N MET A 126 12.63 -9.13 8.65
CA MET A 126 12.77 -9.93 7.43
C MET A 126 13.44 -9.16 6.28
N THR A 127 13.22 -7.85 6.21
CA THR A 127 13.75 -6.97 5.16
C THR A 127 15.03 -6.24 5.56
N ALA A 128 15.62 -6.54 6.72
CA ALA A 128 16.83 -5.87 7.18
C ALA A 128 17.97 -5.98 6.15
N GLY A 129 18.59 -4.84 5.82
CA GLY A 129 19.64 -4.76 4.81
C GLY A 129 19.15 -4.77 3.36
N ARG A 130 17.83 -4.78 3.12
CA ARG A 130 17.23 -4.71 1.79
C ARG A 130 16.56 -3.34 1.59
N ASP A 131 16.63 -2.82 0.38
CA ASP A 131 15.92 -1.59 0.02
C ASP A 131 14.47 -1.89 -0.35
N ILE A 132 13.70 -2.30 0.65
CA ILE A 132 12.26 -2.60 0.51
C ILE A 132 11.49 -1.60 1.36
N VAL A 133 10.56 -0.88 0.73
CA VAL A 133 9.70 0.07 1.43
C VAL A 133 8.62 -0.70 2.17
N ILE A 134 8.51 -0.50 3.48
CA ILE A 134 7.36 -0.99 4.25
C ILE A 134 6.30 0.11 4.25
N GLU A 135 5.18 -0.17 3.61
CA GLU A 135 4.00 0.68 3.55
C GLU A 135 2.91 0.16 4.50
N VAL A 136 2.05 1.06 4.96
CA VAL A 136 0.84 0.71 5.73
C VAL A 136 -0.38 1.42 5.15
N ASP A 137 -1.53 0.73 5.12
CA ASP A 137 -2.82 1.30 4.71
C ASP A 137 -3.96 0.88 5.63
N GLY A 138 -4.63 1.88 6.21
CA GLY A 138 -5.81 1.71 7.05
C GLY A 138 -5.70 2.41 8.40
N GLY A 139 -6.59 3.37 8.67
CA GLY A 139 -6.66 4.03 9.98
C GLY A 139 -5.43 4.85 10.35
N ILE A 140 -4.68 5.35 9.35
CA ILE A 140 -3.51 6.21 9.58
C ILE A 140 -3.96 7.64 9.89
N THR A 141 -3.54 8.14 11.04
CA THR A 141 -3.84 9.47 11.59
C THR A 141 -2.60 10.03 12.30
N ALA A 142 -2.67 11.25 12.84
CA ALA A 142 -1.58 11.80 13.66
C ALA A 142 -1.34 10.97 14.94
N GLU A 143 -2.36 10.26 15.43
CA GLU A 143 -2.26 9.40 16.61
C GLU A 143 -1.64 8.03 16.30
N THR A 144 -1.91 7.45 15.12
CA THR A 144 -1.42 6.10 14.76
C THR A 144 -0.12 6.14 13.97
N ALA A 145 0.21 7.25 13.30
CA ALA A 145 1.43 7.42 12.54
C ALA A 145 2.73 7.18 13.35
N PRO A 146 2.86 7.65 14.62
CA PRO A 146 4.00 7.31 15.46
C PRO A 146 4.17 5.81 15.68
N LEU A 147 3.06 5.07 15.86
CA LEU A 147 3.08 3.64 16.17
C LEU A 147 3.67 2.83 15.01
N VAL A 148 3.19 3.08 13.80
CA VAL A 148 3.64 2.39 12.59
C VAL A 148 5.05 2.82 12.18
N ALA A 149 5.41 4.09 12.39
CA ALA A 149 6.74 4.60 12.12
C ALA A 149 7.79 3.94 13.03
N ALA A 150 7.51 3.86 14.33
CA ALA A 150 8.38 3.18 15.30
C ALA A 150 8.53 1.67 14.98
N ALA A 151 7.44 1.03 14.53
CA ALA A 151 7.46 -0.37 14.11
C ALA A 151 8.31 -0.62 12.85
N GLY A 152 8.50 0.38 11.99
CA GLY A 152 9.35 0.27 10.79
C GLY A 152 8.75 0.77 9.49
N ALA A 153 7.50 1.24 9.49
CA ALA A 153 6.87 1.75 8.28
C ALA A 153 7.55 3.03 7.77
N ARG A 154 7.78 3.08 6.46
CA ARG A 154 8.42 4.20 5.76
C ARG A 154 7.44 4.99 4.89
N ALA A 155 6.41 4.31 4.37
CA ALA A 155 5.31 4.89 3.61
C ALA A 155 3.98 4.69 4.36
N LEU A 156 3.13 5.72 4.40
CA LEU A 156 1.91 5.77 5.21
C LEU A 156 0.76 6.23 4.32
N VAL A 157 -0.18 5.35 4.00
CA VAL A 157 -1.38 5.66 3.22
C VAL A 157 -2.46 6.20 4.16
N ALA A 158 -2.94 7.42 3.87
CA ALA A 158 -3.96 8.08 4.67
C ALA A 158 -5.01 8.74 3.77
N GLY A 159 -6.23 8.19 3.77
CA GLY A 159 -7.38 8.74 3.05
C GLY A 159 -8.18 9.69 3.93
N SER A 160 -9.06 9.14 4.76
CA SER A 160 -10.02 9.92 5.58
C SER A 160 -9.36 10.98 6.46
N ALA A 161 -8.17 10.72 7.01
CA ALA A 161 -7.46 11.69 7.84
C ALA A 161 -6.95 12.90 7.04
N VAL A 162 -6.45 12.67 5.82
CA VAL A 162 -5.91 13.74 4.95
C VAL A 162 -7.03 14.58 4.35
N PHE A 163 -8.11 13.93 3.87
CA PHE A 163 -9.24 14.58 3.23
C PHE A 163 -10.33 15.06 4.20
N LYS A 164 -10.06 15.11 5.51
CA LYS A 164 -11.01 15.62 6.50
C LYS A 164 -11.07 17.15 6.46
N GLY A 165 -12.29 17.68 6.36
CA GLY A 165 -12.55 19.12 6.28
C GLY A 165 -12.43 19.65 4.84
N ASP A 166 -12.70 20.95 4.67
CA ASP A 166 -12.79 21.56 3.35
C ASP A 166 -11.57 22.45 3.03
N GLY A 167 -11.15 22.39 1.77
CA GLY A 167 -10.14 23.28 1.21
C GLY A 167 -8.69 22.86 1.44
N GLU A 168 -7.80 23.56 0.73
CA GLU A 168 -6.37 23.26 0.68
C GLU A 168 -5.67 23.42 2.03
N ALA A 169 -6.12 24.38 2.85
CA ALA A 169 -5.53 24.63 4.16
C ALA A 169 -5.73 23.45 5.12
N ALA A 170 -6.94 22.86 5.16
CA ALA A 170 -7.22 21.67 5.95
C ALA A 170 -6.38 20.49 5.46
N TYR A 171 -6.35 20.27 4.14
CA TYR A 171 -5.56 19.22 3.51
C TYR A 171 -4.07 19.30 3.88
N ARG A 172 -3.46 20.49 3.79
CA ARG A 172 -2.04 20.72 4.17
C ARG A 172 -1.81 20.46 5.66
N ALA A 173 -2.65 21.04 6.52
CA ALA A 173 -2.52 20.88 7.97
C ALA A 173 -2.62 19.41 8.40
N ASN A 174 -3.53 18.63 7.80
CA ASN A 174 -3.69 17.21 8.09
C ASN A 174 -2.44 16.40 7.71
N ILE A 175 -1.85 16.68 6.54
CA ILE A 175 -0.60 16.03 6.09
C ILE A 175 0.55 16.37 7.03
N ASP A 176 0.69 17.65 7.40
CA ASP A 176 1.78 18.11 8.27
C ASP A 176 1.68 17.51 9.67
N ALA A 177 0.46 17.35 10.21
CA ALA A 177 0.23 16.67 11.47
C ALA A 177 0.71 15.21 11.45
N ILE A 178 0.34 14.45 10.41
CA ILE A 178 0.77 13.05 10.23
C ILE A 178 2.29 12.96 10.09
N ARG A 179 2.89 13.82 9.26
CA ARG A 179 4.34 13.84 9.04
C ARG A 179 5.12 14.16 10.31
N THR A 180 4.69 15.17 11.04
CA THR A 180 5.32 15.59 12.30
C THR A 180 5.26 14.46 13.33
N ALA A 181 4.08 13.83 13.48
CA ALA A 181 3.89 12.73 14.40
C ALA A 181 4.75 11.50 14.02
N ALA A 182 4.79 11.12 12.75
CA ALA A 182 5.63 10.01 12.28
C ALA A 182 7.13 10.28 12.46
N ALA A 183 7.58 11.51 12.20
CA ALA A 183 8.99 11.88 12.32
C ALA A 183 9.49 11.85 13.77
N ALA A 184 8.64 12.21 14.74
CA ALA A 184 8.98 12.20 16.15
C ALA A 184 9.22 10.79 16.74
N ALA A 185 8.82 9.74 16.01
CA ALA A 185 8.89 8.34 16.46
C ALA A 185 10.02 7.52 15.80
N ARG A 186 10.83 8.15 14.94
CA ARG A 186 11.97 7.53 14.25
C ARG A 186 13.28 7.83 14.97
#